data_AF-A0A2V5RWV2-F1
#
_entry.id   AF-A0A2V5RWV2-F1
#
_cell.length_a   1.000
_cell.length_b   1.000
_cell.length_c   1.000
_cell.angle_alpha   90.00
_cell.angle_beta   90.00
_cell.angle_gamma   90.00
#
_symmetry.space_group_name_H-M   'P 1'
#
loop_
_entity.id
_entity.type
_entity.pdbx_description
1 polymer ?
#
loop_
_entity_poly.entity_id
_entity_poly.type
_entity_poly.pdbx_seq_one_letter_code
_entity_poly.pdbx_strand_id
1 'polypeptide(L)'
;MKTLDLLPPPETMYRALVNRDSSFEGIFYVGVRTTGIFCRPTCTAKKPARENADFFATPDDALESGYRPCLRCHPLDSTGRPPKLIERLRTEVERAPGGRVTDKELAAMAIDPSTARRQFKR
;
A
#
# COMPACT_ATOMS: atom_id res chain seq x y z
N MET A 1 -13.06 -0.56 15.92
CA MET A 1 -13.69 -0.22 14.62
C MET A 1 -12.87 -0.90 13.53
N LYS A 2 -13.49 -1.82 12.77
CA LYS A 2 -12.81 -2.79 11.90
C LYS A 2 -12.16 -2.10 10.69
N THR A 3 -10.86 -2.31 10.51
CA THR A 3 -9.97 -1.78 9.46
C THR A 3 -10.30 -2.23 8.03
N LEU A 4 -11.41 -2.95 7.83
CA LEU A 4 -11.80 -3.59 6.57
C LEU A 4 -12.50 -2.66 5.58
N ASP A 5 -13.06 -1.52 6.02
CA ASP A 5 -13.81 -0.59 5.15
C ASP A 5 -12.91 0.39 4.34
N LEU A 6 -11.59 0.24 4.40
CA LEU A 6 -10.61 1.16 3.76
C LEU A 6 -9.80 0.52 2.62
N LEU A 7 -10.01 -0.76 2.31
CA LEU A 7 -9.29 -1.43 1.23
C LEU A 7 -9.97 -1.24 -0.14
N PRO A 8 -9.19 -1.11 -1.23
CA PRO A 8 -9.72 -1.18 -2.57
C PRO A 8 -10.46 -2.50 -2.80
N PRO A 9 -11.36 -2.59 -3.80
CA PRO A 9 -12.01 -3.85 -4.14
C PRO A 9 -10.97 -4.96 -4.39
N PRO A 10 -11.21 -6.21 -3.96
CA PRO A 10 -10.28 -7.33 -4.14
C PRO A 10 -9.78 -7.52 -5.57
N GLU A 11 -10.61 -7.21 -6.58
CA GLU A 11 -10.29 -7.27 -8.00
C GLU A 11 -9.24 -6.23 -8.39
N THR A 12 -9.33 -5.03 -7.80
CA THR A 12 -8.34 -3.96 -7.98
C THR A 12 -7.01 -4.35 -7.33
N MET A 13 -7.06 -4.91 -6.12
CA MET A 13 -5.87 -5.38 -5.40
C MET A 13 -5.21 -6.55 -6.15
N TYR A 14 -6.00 -7.49 -6.67
CA TYR A 14 -5.47 -8.60 -7.47
C TYR A 14 -4.82 -8.11 -8.77
N ARG A 15 -5.44 -7.14 -9.47
CA ARG A 15 -4.84 -6.53 -10.66
C ARG A 15 -3.53 -5.82 -10.33
N ALA A 16 -3.50 -5.04 -9.25
CA ALA A 16 -2.28 -4.39 -8.77
C ALA A 16 -1.19 -5.41 -8.43
N LEU A 17 -1.55 -6.52 -7.80
CA LEU A 17 -0.65 -7.62 -7.48
C LEU A 17 -0.03 -8.25 -8.74
N VAL A 18 -0.87 -8.58 -9.75
CA VAL A 18 -0.42 -9.17 -11.01
C VAL A 18 0.51 -8.20 -11.77
N ASN A 19 0.15 -6.92 -11.81
CA ASN A 19 0.91 -5.87 -12.47
C ASN A 19 2.14 -5.40 -11.67
N ARG A 20 2.33 -5.87 -10.43
CA ARG A 20 3.36 -5.38 -9.48
C ARG A 20 3.32 -3.86 -9.33
N ASP A 21 2.11 -3.32 -9.22
CA ASP A 21 1.90 -1.88 -9.17
C ASP A 21 2.40 -1.31 -7.83
N SER A 22 3.50 -0.57 -7.91
CA SER A 22 4.13 0.07 -6.75
C SER A 22 3.28 1.16 -6.09
N SER A 23 2.24 1.66 -6.75
CA SER A 23 1.31 2.62 -6.13
C SER A 23 0.50 2.00 -4.99
N PHE A 24 0.37 0.67 -4.97
CA PHE A 24 -0.33 -0.07 -3.91
C PHE A 24 0.59 -0.57 -2.80
N GLU A 25 1.89 -0.29 -2.87
CA GLU A 25 2.84 -0.64 -1.82
C GLU A 25 2.41 0.00 -0.48
N GLY A 26 2.23 -0.82 0.55
CA GLY A 26 1.76 -0.37 1.87
C GLY A 26 0.26 -0.09 1.97
N ILE A 27 -0.51 -0.25 0.88
CA ILE A 27 -1.98 -0.17 0.92
C ILE A 27 -2.59 -1.49 1.36
N PHE A 28 -2.03 -2.60 0.87
CA PHE A 28 -2.46 -3.94 1.24
C PHE A 28 -1.31 -4.93 1.21
N TYR A 29 -1.54 -6.07 1.84
CA TYR A 29 -0.71 -7.26 1.81
C TYR A 29 -1.52 -8.41 1.24
N VAL A 30 -0.89 -9.30 0.48
CA VAL A 30 -1.56 -10.49 -0.05
C VAL A 30 -1.09 -11.72 0.71
N GLY A 31 -2.01 -12.47 1.31
CA GLY A 31 -1.77 -13.82 1.79
C GLY A 31 -2.06 -14.84 0.69
N VAL A 32 -1.13 -15.78 0.51
CA VAL A 32 -1.26 -16.88 -0.43
C VAL A 32 -1.69 -18.12 0.33
N ARG A 33 -2.94 -18.55 0.15
CA ARG A 33 -3.55 -19.64 0.91
C ARG A 33 -2.81 -20.97 0.76
N THR A 34 -2.30 -21.25 -0.44
CA THR A 34 -1.60 -22.51 -0.75
C THR A 34 -0.24 -22.65 -0.06
N THR A 35 0.43 -21.54 0.24
CA THR A 35 1.76 -21.55 0.88
C THR A 35 1.73 -21.07 2.32
N GLY A 36 0.63 -20.43 2.75
CA GLY A 36 0.54 -19.76 4.04
C GLY A 36 1.55 -18.63 4.18
N ILE A 37 1.87 -17.95 3.06
CA ILE A 37 2.85 -16.85 3.03
C ILE A 37 2.13 -15.57 2.65
N PHE A 38 2.40 -14.47 3.35
CA PHE A 38 1.97 -13.14 2.93
C PHE A 38 3.10 -12.30 2.33
N CYS A 39 2.76 -11.48 1.34
CA CYS A 39 3.68 -10.71 0.51
C CYS A 39 3.18 -9.28 0.30
N ARG A 40 4.09 -8.43 -0.18
CA ARG A 40 3.77 -7.11 -0.73
C ARG A 40 3.22 -7.21 -2.17
N PRO A 41 2.43 -6.23 -2.67
CA PRO A 41 1.90 -6.25 -4.03
C PRO A 41 2.99 -6.27 -5.12
N THR A 42 4.12 -5.62 -4.84
CA THR A 42 5.28 -5.57 -5.76
C THR A 42 6.15 -6.82 -5.73
N CYS A 43 5.83 -7.82 -4.89
CA CYS A 43 6.65 -9.02 -4.73
C CYS A 43 6.88 -9.72 -6.07
N THR A 44 8.12 -10.11 -6.32
CA THR A 44 8.57 -10.77 -7.54
C THR A 44 8.29 -12.27 -7.58
N ALA A 45 7.78 -12.84 -6.48
CA ALA A 45 7.37 -14.24 -6.40
C ALA A 45 6.27 -14.58 -7.42
N LYS A 46 6.12 -15.88 -7.70
CA LYS A 46 5.05 -16.40 -8.57
C LYS A 46 3.70 -15.94 -8.02
N LYS A 47 2.89 -15.33 -8.88
CA LYS A 47 1.58 -14.81 -8.49
C LYS A 47 0.61 -15.98 -8.26
N PRO A 48 -0.14 -15.98 -7.15
CA PRO A 48 -1.14 -17.02 -6.90
C PRO A 48 -2.31 -16.86 -7.85
N ALA A 49 -3.12 -17.92 -8.01
CA ALA A 49 -4.45 -17.78 -8.59
C ALA A 49 -5.34 -16.91 -7.69
N ARG A 50 -6.31 -16.21 -8.28
CA ARG A 50 -7.22 -15.28 -7.59
C ARG A 50 -7.95 -15.90 -6.40
N GLU A 51 -8.33 -17.17 -6.52
CA GLU A 51 -9.00 -17.97 -5.48
C GLU A 51 -8.11 -18.27 -4.26
N ASN A 52 -6.79 -18.21 -4.43
CA ASN A 52 -5.80 -18.48 -3.40
C ASN A 52 -5.18 -17.20 -2.83
N ALA A 53 -5.73 -16.04 -3.18
CA ALA A 53 -5.25 -14.73 -2.76
C ALA A 53 -6.24 -14.09 -1.77
N ASP A 54 -5.79 -13.97 -0.53
CA ASP A 54 -6.47 -13.24 0.54
C ASP A 54 -5.76 -11.89 0.73
N PHE A 55 -6.50 -10.84 1.09
CA PHE A 55 -5.97 -9.48 1.17
C PHE A 55 -6.12 -8.92 2.58
N PHE A 56 -5.06 -8.28 3.07
CA PHE A 56 -4.95 -7.74 4.43
C PHE A 56 -4.55 -6.27 4.38
N ALA A 57 -5.07 -5.47 5.32
CA ALA A 57 -4.73 -4.05 5.41
C ALA A 57 -3.36 -3.84 6.06
N THR A 58 -3.04 -4.65 7.06
CA THR A 58 -1.78 -4.58 7.79
C THR A 58 -1.04 -5.92 7.77
N PRO A 59 0.30 -5.91 8.00
CA PRO A 59 1.04 -7.15 8.23
C PRO A 59 0.53 -7.91 9.45
N ASP A 60 0.11 -7.20 10.49
CA ASP A 60 -0.42 -7.79 11.72
C ASP A 60 -1.69 -8.60 11.45
N ASP A 61 -2.63 -8.08 10.64
CA ASP A 61 -3.84 -8.82 10.24
C ASP A 61 -3.49 -10.14 9.53
N ALA A 62 -2.43 -10.13 8.70
CA ALA A 62 -1.97 -11.32 8.00
C ALA A 62 -1.31 -12.33 8.95
N LEU A 63 -0.56 -11.86 9.95
CA LEU A 63 0.05 -12.68 10.99
C LEU A 63 -1.00 -13.32 11.89
N GLU A 64 -1.99 -12.55 12.34
CA GLU A 64 -3.13 -13.04 13.14
C GLU A 64 -3.97 -14.07 12.38
N SER A 65 -4.04 -13.93 11.05
CA SER A 65 -4.69 -14.89 10.15
C SER A 65 -3.85 -16.14 9.87
N GLY A 66 -2.67 -16.29 10.49
CA GLY A 66 -1.81 -17.47 10.40
C GLY A 66 -0.86 -17.49 9.20
N TYR A 67 -0.69 -16.39 8.47
CA TYR A 67 0.26 -16.32 7.37
C TYR A 67 1.65 -15.96 7.88
N ARG A 68 2.67 -16.52 7.25
CA ARG A 68 4.08 -16.23 7.54
C ARG A 68 4.63 -15.17 6.59
N PRO A 69 5.56 -14.31 7.03
CA PRO A 69 6.13 -13.28 6.16
C PRO A 69 6.97 -13.90 5.05
N CYS A 70 6.85 -13.34 3.84
CA CYS A 70 7.66 -13.77 2.71
C CYS A 70 9.14 -13.40 2.89
N LEU A 71 10.02 -14.40 2.81
CA LEU A 71 11.49 -14.23 2.85
C LEU A 71 12.09 -13.60 1.59
N ARG A 72 11.28 -13.25 0.57
CA ARG A 72 11.76 -12.62 -0.66
C ARG A 72 11.53 -11.12 -0.68
N CYS A 73 10.32 -10.70 -0.29
CA CYS A 73 9.96 -9.29 -0.23
C CYS A 73 10.02 -8.71 1.19
N HIS A 74 10.33 -9.53 2.20
CA HIS A 74 10.47 -9.15 3.60
C HIS A 74 9.38 -8.15 4.03
N PRO A 75 8.10 -8.53 4.01
CA PRO A 75 6.99 -7.58 4.20
C PRO A 75 6.98 -6.90 5.57
N LEU A 76 7.70 -7.46 6.55
CA LEU A 76 7.90 -6.91 7.88
C LEU A 76 9.15 -6.01 8.00
N ASP A 77 10.12 -6.16 7.09
CA ASP A 77 11.30 -5.29 7.09
C ASP A 77 10.86 -3.93 6.57
N SER A 78 10.66 -3.01 7.51
CA SER A 78 10.50 -1.59 7.22
C SER A 78 11.82 -1.05 6.67
N THR A 79 12.14 -1.34 5.40
CA THR A 79 13.01 -0.46 4.62
C THR A 79 12.19 0.82 4.41
N GLY A 80 12.22 1.68 5.43
CA GLY A 80 11.45 2.91 5.57
C GLY A 80 11.73 3.95 4.51
N ARG A 81 11.38 3.64 3.26
CA ARG A 81 11.11 4.66 2.28
C ARG A 81 9.59 4.85 2.29
N PRO A 82 9.09 6.00 2.74
CA PRO A 82 7.72 6.38 2.42
C PRO A 82 7.53 6.19 0.91
N PRO A 83 6.34 5.81 0.43
CA PRO A 83 6.07 5.85 -1.01
C PRO A 83 6.62 7.18 -1.56
N LYS A 84 7.31 7.20 -2.71
CA LYS A 84 7.90 8.45 -3.26
C LYS A 84 6.92 9.62 -3.26
N LEU A 85 5.63 9.31 -3.34
CA LEU A 85 4.52 10.24 -3.15
C LEU A 85 4.55 10.97 -1.80
N ILE A 86 4.75 10.29 -0.67
CA ILE A 86 4.81 10.90 0.66
C ILE A 86 6.09 11.73 0.84
N GLU A 87 7.24 11.28 0.33
CA GLU A 87 8.46 12.10 0.33
C GLU A 87 8.27 13.40 -0.46
N ARG A 88 7.67 13.29 -1.66
CA ARG A 88 7.37 14.43 -2.51
C ARG A 88 6.38 15.38 -1.84
N LEU A 89 5.29 14.84 -1.31
CA LEU A 89 4.28 15.62 -0.60
C LEU A 89 4.85 16.36 0.62
N ARG A 90 5.70 15.70 1.41
CA ARG A 90 6.35 16.30 2.58
C ARG A 90 7.30 17.43 2.18
N THR A 91 8.11 17.22 1.15
CA THR A 91 9.03 18.25 0.61
C THR A 91 8.27 19.48 0.14
N GLU A 92 7.12 19.30 -0.50
CA GLU A 92 6.30 20.42 -1.00
C GLU A 92 5.59 21.17 0.12
N VAL A 93 5.13 20.48 1.17
CA VAL A 93 4.59 21.11 2.38
C VAL A 93 5.66 21.93 3.10
N GLU A 94 6.89 21.46 3.15
CA GLU A 94 8.03 22.17 3.74
C GLU A 94 8.47 23.40 2.92
N ARG A 95 8.26 23.39 1.59
CA ARG A 95 8.58 24.53 0.70
C ARG A 95 7.47 25.57 0.57
N ALA A 96 6.23 25.21 0.87
CA ALA A 96 5.09 26.12 0.71
C ALA A 96 5.12 27.25 1.76
N PRO A 97 4.99 28.52 1.35
CA PRO A 97 4.91 29.63 2.30
C PRO A 97 3.66 29.47 3.17
N GLY A 98 3.88 29.23 4.47
CA GLY A 98 2.81 28.98 5.45
C GLY A 98 2.50 27.50 5.72
N GLY A 99 3.28 26.55 5.17
CA GLY A 99 3.14 25.11 5.48
C GLY A 99 1.84 24.49 4.97
N ARG A 100 1.22 25.08 3.94
CA ARG A 100 -0.06 24.65 3.38
C ARG A 100 0.09 24.49 1.88
N VAL A 101 -0.17 23.28 1.38
CA VAL A 101 -0.31 23.00 -0.05
C VAL A 101 -1.79 22.94 -0.38
N THR A 102 -2.20 23.67 -1.41
CA THR A 102 -3.60 23.74 -1.85
C THR A 102 -3.95 22.61 -2.82
N ASP A 103 -5.23 22.27 -2.93
CA ASP A 103 -5.73 21.24 -3.87
C ASP A 103 -5.36 21.54 -5.32
N LYS A 104 -5.26 22.83 -5.67
CA LYS A 104 -4.88 23.28 -7.01
C LYS A 104 -3.41 22.95 -7.33
N GLU A 105 -2.54 23.04 -6.34
CA GLU A 105 -1.11 22.69 -6.45
C GLU A 105 -0.92 21.17 -6.47
N LEU A 106 -1.70 20.42 -5.69
CA LEU A 106 -1.74 18.95 -5.75
C LEU A 106 -2.18 18.46 -7.12
N ALA A 107 -3.26 19.03 -7.67
CA ALA A 107 -3.76 18.71 -9.00
C ALA A 107 -2.74 19.06 -10.11
N ALA A 108 -2.03 20.19 -9.99
CA ALA A 108 -0.96 20.57 -10.92
C ALA A 108 0.23 19.58 -10.89
N MET A 109 0.40 18.83 -9.81
CA MET A 109 1.42 17.78 -9.66
C MET A 109 0.91 16.38 -10.07
N ALA A 110 -0.29 16.29 -10.66
CA ALA A 110 -1.00 15.04 -10.95
C ALA A 110 -1.24 14.17 -9.70
N ILE A 111 -1.32 14.81 -8.53
CA ILE A 111 -1.65 14.16 -7.27
C ILE A 111 -3.11 14.50 -6.97
N ASP A 112 -3.94 13.47 -6.87
CA ASP A 112 -5.31 13.68 -6.46
C ASP A 112 -5.36 14.24 -5.01
N PRO A 113 -6.04 15.38 -4.77
CA PRO A 113 -6.07 16.02 -3.45
C PRO A 113 -6.68 15.14 -2.36
N SER A 114 -7.59 14.23 -2.72
CA SER A 114 -8.17 13.28 -1.79
C SER A 114 -7.12 12.22 -1.37
N THR A 115 -6.23 11.83 -2.28
CA THR A 115 -5.08 10.95 -2.01
C THR A 115 -4.09 11.61 -1.06
N ALA A 116 -3.73 12.89 -1.27
CA ALA A 116 -2.83 13.60 -0.37
C ALA A 116 -3.41 13.81 1.04
N ARG A 117 -4.68 14.25 1.15
CA ARG A 117 -5.37 14.45 2.43
C ARG A 117 -5.50 13.18 3.26
N ARG A 118 -5.65 12.02 2.60
CA ARG A 118 -5.72 10.70 3.25
C ARG A 118 -4.37 10.28 3.86
N GLN A 119 -3.25 10.70 3.26
CA GLN A 119 -1.91 10.36 3.74
C GLN A 119 -1.43 11.23 4.92
N PHE A 120 -1.90 12.49 5.02
CA PHE A 120 -1.51 13.42 6.09
C PHE A 120 -2.43 13.45 7.32
N LYS A 121 -3.60 12.81 7.28
CA LYS A 121 -4.53 12.71 8.43
C LYS A 121 -4.17 11.57 9.41
N ARG A 122 -2.95 11.06 9.37
CA ARG A 122 -2.44 10.00 10.24
C ARG A 122 -1.54 10.58 11.33
#